data_AF-A0A855GT41-F1
#
_entry.id   AF-A0A855GT41-F1
#
_cell.length_a   1.000
_cell.length_b   1.000
_cell.length_c   1.000
_cell.angle_alpha   90.00
_cell.angle_beta   90.00
_cell.angle_gamma   90.00
#
_symmetry.space_group_name_H-M   'P 1'
#
loop_
_entity.id
_entity.type
_entity.pdbx_description
1 polymer ?
#
loop_
_entity_poly.entity_id
_entity_poly.type
_entity_poly.pdbx_seq_one_letter_code
_entity_poly.pdbx_strand_id
1 'polypeptide(L)' 'MLKIKAPQTVYFQGNDHAVLLLHSFTGTTRDMKLIGDALAEADFSYMIPAYPGHGQPIETFIQHSIMDWWKVVEEAYL' A
#
# COMPACT_ATOMS: atom_id res chain seq x y z
N MET A 1 11.11 -19.86 13.43
CA MET A 1 11.40 -18.67 12.59
C MET A 1 10.09 -18.03 12.16
N LEU A 2 9.93 -16.73 12.37
CA LEU A 2 8.78 -15.98 11.83
C LEU A 2 8.91 -15.93 10.29
N LYS A 3 7.87 -16.38 9.58
CA LYS A 3 7.75 -16.16 8.14
C LYS A 3 7.21 -14.75 7.93
N ILE A 4 8.10 -13.79 7.67
CA ILE A 4 7.71 -12.45 7.28
C ILE A 4 7.27 -12.53 5.81
N LYS A 5 5.96 -12.37 5.56
CA LYS A 5 5.42 -12.28 4.21
C LYS A 5 5.44 -10.81 3.79
N ALA A 6 5.95 -10.54 2.60
CA ALA A 6 5.89 -9.20 2.01
C ALA A 6 4.43 -8.70 1.97
N PRO A 7 4.18 -7.42 2.33
CA PRO A 7 2.89 -6.78 2.11
C PRO A 7 2.49 -6.88 0.63
N GLN A 8 1.20 -6.99 0.39
CA GLN A 8 0.64 -6.99 -0.96
C GLN A 8 -0.20 -5.74 -1.15
N THR A 9 -0.25 -5.25 -2.38
CA THR A 9 -1.19 -4.21 -2.78
C THR A 9 -2.61 -4.68 -2.46
N VAL A 10 -3.40 -3.79 -1.84
CA VAL A 10 -4.79 -4.04 -1.51
C VAL A 10 -5.64 -3.20 -2.45
N TYR A 11 -6.68 -3.81 -3.01
CA TYR A 11 -7.64 -3.13 -3.87
C TYR A 11 -9.05 -3.55 -3.49
N PHE A 12 -9.95 -2.59 -3.51
CA PHE A 12 -11.37 -2.79 -3.31
C PHE A 12 -12.14 -2.00 -4.38
N GLN A 13 -13.09 -2.67 -5.03
CA GLN A 13 -13.99 -2.06 -6.00
C GLN A 13 -15.33 -1.79 -5.32
N GLY A 14 -15.69 -0.51 -5.22
CA GLY A 14 -17.02 -0.01 -4.86
C GLY A 14 -17.62 0.77 -6.03
N ASN A 15 -18.08 1.99 -5.77
CA ASN A 15 -18.59 2.95 -6.74
C ASN A 15 -17.48 3.56 -7.63
N ASP A 16 -17.88 4.52 -8.47
CA ASP A 16 -17.04 5.21 -9.45
C ASP A 16 -16.12 6.28 -8.86
N HIS A 17 -16.23 6.58 -7.57
CA HIS A 17 -15.30 7.43 -6.84
C HIS A 17 -14.21 6.58 -6.18
N ALA A 18 -12.95 6.86 -6.55
CA ALA A 18 -11.80 6.12 -6.07
C ALA A 18 -10.87 6.97 -5.19
N VAL A 19 -10.28 6.34 -4.17
CA VAL A 19 -9.28 6.94 -3.28
C VAL A 19 -7.98 6.12 -3.32
N LEU A 20 -6.86 6.78 -3.56
CA LEU A 20 -5.53 6.18 -3.42
C LEU A 20 -5.00 6.42 -1.99
N LEU A 21 -4.73 5.33 -1.26
CA LEU A 21 -4.23 5.38 0.12
C LEU A 21 -2.74 5.05 0.17
N LEU A 22 -1.94 6.02 0.60
CA LEU A 22 -0.48 5.92 0.65
C LEU A 22 0.00 5.71 2.09
N HIS A 23 0.79 4.66 2.33
CA HIS A 23 1.38 4.42 3.65
C HIS A 23 2.70 5.19 3.84
N SER A 24 3.17 5.26 5.08
CA SER A 24 4.35 6.03 5.48
C SER A 24 5.66 5.25 5.33
N PHE A 25 6.79 5.95 5.51
CA PHE A 25 8.13 5.36 5.62
C PHE A 25 8.17 4.29 6.73
N THR A 26 8.73 3.12 6.43
CA THR A 26 8.76 1.90 7.28
C THR A 26 7.39 1.24 7.55
N GLY A 27 6.31 1.89 7.16
CA GLY A 27 4.94 1.38 7.29
C GLY A 27 4.60 0.27 6.29
N THR A 28 3.35 -0.17 6.27
CA THR A 28 2.86 -1.14 5.27
C THR A 28 1.42 -0.83 4.88
N THR A 29 0.88 -1.55 3.90
CA THR A 29 -0.55 -1.45 3.53
C THR A 29 -1.50 -1.67 4.71
N ARG A 30 -1.04 -2.35 5.78
CA ARG A 30 -1.81 -2.55 7.01
C ARG A 30 -2.14 -1.25 7.74
N ASP A 31 -1.30 -0.22 7.64
CA ASP A 31 -1.50 1.06 8.33
C ASP A 31 -2.78 1.75 7.84
N MET A 32 -3.16 1.47 6.59
CA MET A 32 -4.32 2.05 5.92
C MET A 32 -5.60 1.23 6.13
N LYS A 33 -5.56 0.12 6.87
CA LYS A 33 -6.71 -0.82 6.98
C LYS A 33 -7.98 -0.12 7.47
N LEU A 34 -7.90 0.64 8.55
CA LEU A 34 -9.10 1.28 9.13
C LEU A 34 -9.70 2.33 8.20
N ILE A 35 -8.87 3.04 7.42
CA ILE A 35 -9.34 4.00 6.42
C ILE A 35 -9.98 3.24 5.25
N GLY A 36 -9.36 2.16 4.77
CA GLY A 36 -9.92 1.31 3.73
C GLY A 36 -11.25 0.67 4.13
N ASP A 37 -11.37 0.17 5.36
CA ASP A 37 -12.63 -0.37 5.90
C ASP A 37 -13.74 0.71 5.86
N ALA A 38 -13.45 1.93 6.32
CA ALA A 38 -14.41 3.04 6.32
C ALA A 38 -14.82 3.47 4.90
N LEU A 39 -13.89 3.44 3.94
CA LEU A 39 -14.19 3.73 2.52
C LEU A 39 -15.06 2.62 1.91
N ALA A 40 -14.76 1.35 2.18
CA ALA A 40 -15.59 0.23 1.73
C ALA A 40 -17.00 0.28 2.31
N GLU A 41 -17.16 0.62 3.61
CA GLU A 41 -18.47 0.80 4.24
C GLU A 41 -19.28 1.94 3.59
N ALA A 42 -18.60 2.97 3.09
CA ALA A 42 -19.19 4.07 2.33
C ALA A 42 -19.28 3.81 0.81
N ASP A 43 -19.00 2.59 0.36
CA ASP A 43 -19.01 2.13 -1.04
C ASP A 43 -18.01 2.86 -1.97
N PHE A 44 -16.93 3.43 -1.46
CA PHE A 44 -15.87 4.00 -2.31
C PHE A 44 -14.90 2.91 -2.79
N SER A 45 -14.48 2.99 -4.04
CA SER A 45 -13.33 2.20 -4.52
C SER A 45 -12.03 2.71 -3.87
N TYR A 46 -11.09 1.83 -3.58
CA TYR A 46 -9.77 2.26 -3.11
C TYR A 46 -8.64 1.30 -3.48
N MET A 47 -7.43 1.85 -3.48
CA MET A 47 -6.21 1.07 -3.63
C MET A 47 -5.15 1.50 -2.61
N ILE A 48 -4.40 0.52 -2.10
CA ILE A 48 -3.30 0.68 -1.16
C ILE A 48 -2.07 -0.01 -1.77
N PRO A 49 -1.23 0.69 -2.53
CA PRO A 49 -0.03 0.09 -3.10
C PRO A 49 0.95 -0.34 -2.01
N ALA A 50 1.60 -1.50 -2.20
CA ALA A 50 2.71 -1.93 -1.35
C ALA A 50 4.04 -1.42 -1.93
N TYR A 51 4.77 -0.60 -1.17
CA TYR A 51 6.08 -0.16 -1.61
C TYR A 51 7.12 -1.29 -1.54
N PRO A 52 8.03 -1.38 -2.52
CA PRO A 52 9.07 -2.40 -2.51
C PRO A 52 9.97 -2.23 -1.26
N GLY A 53 10.38 -3.37 -0.70
CA GLY A 53 11.18 -3.44 0.54
C GLY A 53 10.40 -3.23 1.84
N HIS A 54 9.23 -2.57 1.84
CA HIS A 54 8.46 -2.34 3.05
C HIS A 54 7.88 -3.65 3.62
N GLY A 55 7.87 -3.79 4.95
CA GLY A 55 7.45 -5.02 5.63
C GLY A 55 8.32 -6.25 5.35
N GLN A 56 9.55 -6.06 4.82
CA GLN A 56 10.54 -7.10 4.58
C GLN A 56 11.78 -6.89 5.48
N PRO A 57 12.74 -7.84 5.53
CA PRO A 57 14.00 -7.66 6.25
C PRO A 57 14.75 -6.39 5.80
N ILE A 58 15.58 -5.85 6.71
CA ILE A 58 16.29 -4.60 6.48
C ILE A 58 17.20 -4.66 5.25
N GLU A 59 17.78 -5.82 4.98
CA GLU A 59 18.65 -6.08 3.83
C GLU A 59 17.94 -5.88 2.49
N THR A 60 16.62 -6.13 2.45
CA THR A 60 15.80 -5.83 1.27
C THR A 60 15.32 -4.39 1.28
N PHE A 61 14.90 -3.87 2.45
CA PHE A 61 14.39 -2.50 2.58
C PHE A 61 15.39 -1.46 2.05
N ILE A 62 16.67 -1.61 2.38
CA ILE A 62 17.73 -0.65 1.98
C ILE A 62 18.12 -0.73 0.50
N GLN A 63 17.61 -1.70 -0.26
CA GLN A 63 17.85 -1.79 -1.71
C GLN A 63 16.95 -0.84 -2.51
N HIS A 64 15.95 -0.24 -1.87
CA HIS A 64 14.98 0.63 -2.51
C HIS A 64 15.13 2.08 -2.04
N SER A 65 14.82 2.98 -2.95
CA SER A 65 14.87 4.43 -2.78
C SER A 65 13.47 5.04 -2.85
N ILE A 66 13.38 6.34 -2.53
CA ILE A 66 12.14 7.10 -2.68
C ILE A 66 11.63 7.10 -4.13
N MET A 67 12.52 7.00 -5.13
CA MET A 67 12.13 6.97 -6.54
C MET A 67 11.42 5.66 -6.90
N ASP A 68 11.83 4.54 -6.29
CA ASP A 68 11.17 3.25 -6.49
C ASP A 68 9.75 3.28 -5.91
N TRP A 69 9.57 3.92 -4.75
CA TRP A 69 8.25 4.07 -4.13
C TRP A 69 7.38 5.06 -4.90
N TRP A 70 7.95 6.16 -5.38
CA TRP A 70 7.25 7.15 -6.19
C TRP A 70 6.70 6.53 -7.48
N LYS A 71 7.49 5.71 -8.17
CA LYS A 71 7.04 5.00 -9.37
C LYS A 71 5.81 4.12 -9.08
N VAL A 72 5.80 3.41 -7.95
CA VAL A 72 4.64 2.62 -7.54
C VAL A 72 3.40 3.50 -7.26
N VAL A 73 3.59 4.70 -6.70
CA VAL A 73 2.50 5.66 -6.50
C VAL A 73 1.96 6.18 -7.83
N GLU A 74 2.82 6.50 -8.80
CA GLU A 74 2.42 6.94 -10.14
C GLU A 74 1.66 5.83 -10.89
N GLU A 75 2.19 4.61 -10.90
CA GLU A 75 1.52 3.43 -11.50
C GLU A 75 0.19 3.09 -10.81
N ALA A 76 0.05 3.45 -9.54
CA ALA A 76 -1.18 3.25 -8.79
C ALA A 76 -2.26 4.28 -9.08
N TYR A 77 -1.86 5.46 -9.57
CA TYR A 77 -2.75 6.59 -9.84
C TYR A 77 -3.25 6.62 -11.30
N LEU A 78 -2.37 6.24 -12.24
CA LEU A 78 -2.61 6.27 -13.69
C LEU A 78 -3.38 5.04 -14.19
#